data_AF-T1BYH7-F1
#
_entry.id   AF-T1BYH7-F1
#
_cell.length_a   1.000
_cell.length_b   1.000
_cell.length_c   1.000
_cell.angle_alpha   90.00
_cell.angle_beta   90.00
_cell.angle_gamma   90.00
#
_symmetry.space_group_name_H-M   'P 1'
#
loop_
_entity.id
_entity.type
_entity.pdbx_description
1 polymer ?
#
loop_
_entity_poly.entity_id
_entity_poly.type
_entity_poly.pdbx_seq_one_letter_code
_entity_poly.pdbx_strand_id
1 'polypeptide(L)'
;MIIQQFSLVGMIVCATWSQIGNAAFRQLLFPLLFLFLAVPFGESFIPPLMDFTADFATAAIHLTGIPVYREGNFLTLPTGNWSVVEACSGLRYLIASLTLGVLFAHLAYRHWTRKLLFLLASLIVPVAANGVRAYLIILIGHLSGMKLAVGVDHLIYGWLFFGLVMFLLFWIGSFFREDALQEPFSPEILPSPAVIAVPRPKINPAPLGILVFLALLPRWHVDYLEHLSRSSANPSSFVLTAPPPWSSVPLESDHWTPHYTGERIKFAEAYTPLQGTPPVTVFIAYYRNQTQGSSLITSGNTLVIPQDHRWGKTRESAHPLWVSVQTSPLPFTETLIRSDRQRRVVWDCYWVDRRWVSSPYAVKAWEAWSVLKGQGDGAAVVVFSTPFLSGNT
;
A
#
# COMPACT_ATOMS: atom_id res chain seq x y z
N MET A 1 -8.04 -6.08 4.06
CA MET A 1 -7.23 -7.32 4.11
C MET A 1 -6.07 -7.23 5.10
N ILE A 2 -5.24 -6.18 5.09
CA ILE A 2 -4.04 -6.12 5.96
C ILE A 2 -4.34 -6.25 7.46
N ILE A 3 -5.42 -5.60 7.95
CA ILE A 3 -5.85 -5.70 9.36
C ILE A 3 -6.20 -7.14 9.72
N GLN A 4 -6.86 -7.89 8.83
CA GLN A 4 -7.21 -9.30 9.07
C GLN A 4 -5.95 -10.17 9.17
N GLN A 5 -4.95 -9.91 8.33
CA GLN A 5 -3.67 -10.64 8.36
C GLN A 5 -2.88 -10.34 9.64
N PHE A 6 -2.79 -9.08 10.06
CA PHE A 6 -2.18 -8.69 11.33
C PHE A 6 -2.94 -9.30 12.54
N SER A 7 -4.27 -9.29 12.49
CA SER A 7 -5.10 -9.91 13.53
C SER A 7 -4.89 -11.43 13.61
N LEU A 8 -4.79 -12.12 12.47
CA LEU A 8 -4.51 -13.56 12.43
C LEU A 8 -3.15 -13.89 13.07
N VAL A 9 -2.11 -13.14 12.71
CA VAL A 9 -0.77 -13.33 13.31
C VAL A 9 -0.80 -13.00 14.80
N GLY A 10 -1.46 -11.91 15.19
CA GLY A 10 -1.64 -11.54 16.60
C GLY A 10 -2.39 -12.60 17.40
N MET A 11 -3.42 -13.22 16.81
CA MET A 11 -4.14 -14.34 17.42
C MET A 11 -3.22 -15.53 17.66
N ILE A 12 -2.35 -15.89 16.70
CA ILE A 12 -1.39 -16.97 16.88
C ILE A 12 -0.45 -16.65 18.04
N VAL A 13 0.14 -15.45 18.07
CA VAL A 13 1.08 -15.03 19.13
C VAL A 13 0.42 -15.06 20.51
N CYS A 14 -0.80 -14.51 20.64
CA CYS A 14 -1.54 -14.49 21.90
C CYS A 14 -2.03 -15.89 22.32
N ALA A 15 -2.46 -16.73 21.39
CA ALA A 15 -2.86 -18.10 21.66
C ALA A 15 -1.68 -18.97 22.09
N THR A 16 -0.50 -18.77 21.49
CA THR A 16 0.72 -19.44 21.94
C THR A 16 1.10 -18.97 23.35
N TRP A 17 1.11 -17.66 23.59
CA TRP A 17 1.42 -17.09 24.91
C TRP A 17 0.52 -17.65 26.02
N SER A 18 -0.79 -17.75 25.77
CA SER A 18 -1.75 -18.25 26.76
C SER A 18 -1.59 -19.74 27.08
N GLN A 19 -1.10 -20.55 26.14
CA GLN A 19 -0.91 -22.00 26.32
C GLN A 19 0.40 -22.34 27.04
N ILE A 20 1.50 -21.66 26.72
CA ILE A 20 2.83 -22.03 27.23
C ILE A 20 3.28 -21.18 28.44
N GLY A 21 2.58 -20.09 28.72
CA GLY A 21 2.87 -19.18 29.83
C GLY A 21 4.11 -18.28 29.62
N ASN A 22 4.33 -17.37 30.56
CA ASN A 22 5.31 -16.29 30.44
C ASN A 22 6.77 -16.75 30.27
N ALA A 23 7.17 -17.82 30.96
CA ALA A 23 8.56 -18.28 30.96
C ALA A 23 8.97 -18.85 29.59
N ALA A 24 8.16 -19.76 29.04
CA ALA A 24 8.41 -20.34 27.72
C ALA A 24 8.19 -19.32 26.59
N PHE A 25 7.19 -18.43 26.72
CA PHE A 25 6.94 -17.38 25.74
C PHE A 25 8.13 -16.44 25.53
N ARG A 26 8.85 -16.07 26.61
CA ARG A 26 10.05 -15.25 26.51
C ARG A 26 11.17 -15.89 25.67
N GLN A 27 11.26 -17.21 25.66
CA GLN A 27 12.24 -17.94 24.84
C GLN A 27 11.83 -17.98 23.35
N LEU A 28 10.51 -17.93 23.07
CA LEU A 28 9.95 -17.91 21.72
C LEU A 28 9.60 -16.50 21.22
N LEU A 29 9.95 -15.45 21.97
CA LEU A 29 9.54 -14.09 21.65
C LEU A 29 10.04 -13.66 20.27
N PHE A 30 11.29 -13.97 19.93
CA PHE A 30 11.85 -13.65 18.62
C PHE A 30 11.09 -14.33 17.46
N PRO A 31 10.98 -15.67 17.37
CA PRO A 31 10.28 -16.31 16.25
C PRO A 31 8.80 -15.93 16.17
N LEU A 32 8.14 -15.69 17.31
CA LEU A 32 6.74 -15.25 17.34
C LEU A 32 6.57 -13.82 16.83
N LEU A 33 7.45 -12.89 17.22
CA LEU A 33 7.43 -11.53 16.68
C LEU A 33 7.88 -11.48 15.21
N PHE A 34 8.78 -12.37 14.81
CA PHE A 34 9.24 -12.49 13.43
C PHE A 34 8.09 -12.83 12.46
N LEU A 35 7.04 -13.53 12.91
CA LEU A 35 5.84 -13.80 12.11
C LEU A 35 5.11 -12.54 11.64
N PHE A 36 5.22 -11.42 12.36
CA PHE A 36 4.62 -10.16 11.91
C PHE A 36 5.26 -9.63 10.61
N LEU A 37 6.52 -9.99 10.32
CA LEU A 37 7.19 -9.64 9.07
C LEU A 37 6.71 -10.47 7.87
N ALA A 38 5.92 -11.53 8.09
CA ALA A 38 5.29 -12.30 7.02
C ALA A 38 4.01 -11.62 6.48
N VAL A 39 3.43 -10.68 7.22
CA VAL A 39 2.26 -9.91 6.75
C VAL A 39 2.74 -8.93 5.68
N PRO A 40 2.18 -8.94 4.46
CA PRO A 40 2.54 -7.94 3.46
C PRO A 40 2.07 -6.56 3.93
N PHE A 41 3.00 -5.65 4.19
CA PHE A 41 2.71 -4.28 4.61
C PHE A 41 3.52 -3.27 3.80
N GLY A 42 3.13 -2.00 3.92
CA GLY A 42 3.93 -0.90 3.40
C GLY A 42 3.52 -0.35 2.04
N GLU A 43 2.33 -0.68 1.53
CA GLU A 43 1.78 -0.04 0.31
C GLU A 43 1.78 1.49 0.41
N SER A 44 1.57 2.04 1.61
CA SER A 44 1.68 3.48 1.88
C SER A 44 3.07 4.07 1.66
N PHE A 45 4.12 3.24 1.68
CA PHE A 45 5.49 3.66 1.37
C PHE A 45 5.80 3.63 -0.13
N ILE A 46 4.90 3.11 -0.97
CA ILE A 46 5.11 3.09 -2.42
C ILE A 46 5.29 4.51 -2.98
N PRO A 47 4.39 5.49 -2.73
CA PRO A 47 4.57 6.85 -3.23
C PRO A 47 5.89 7.51 -2.81
N PRO A 48 6.27 7.57 -1.51
CA PRO A 48 7.52 8.23 -1.13
C PRO A 48 8.77 7.51 -1.65
N LEU A 49 8.73 6.18 -1.79
CA LEU A 49 9.85 5.42 -2.39
C LEU A 49 9.97 5.66 -3.90
N MET A 50 8.84 5.82 -4.60
CA MET A 50 8.82 6.22 -6.01
C MET A 50 9.37 7.62 -6.19
N ASP A 51 8.94 8.57 -5.35
CA ASP A 51 9.44 9.95 -5.38
C ASP A 51 10.96 9.97 -5.15
N PHE A 52 11.46 9.27 -4.13
CA PHE A 52 12.90 9.12 -3.89
C PHE A 52 13.63 8.54 -5.10
N THR A 53 13.07 7.51 -5.73
CA THR A 53 13.67 6.86 -6.90
C THR A 53 13.72 7.82 -8.09
N ALA A 54 12.67 8.61 -8.31
CA ALA A 54 12.61 9.63 -9.35
C ALA A 54 13.61 10.77 -9.09
N ASP A 55 13.71 11.24 -7.84
CA ASP A 55 14.70 12.21 -7.38
C ASP A 55 16.13 11.72 -7.64
N PHE A 56 16.44 10.51 -7.16
CA PHE A 56 17.75 9.90 -7.31
C PHE A 56 18.13 9.75 -8.78
N ALA A 57 17.22 9.17 -9.60
CA ALA A 57 17.48 8.96 -11.02
C ALA A 57 17.68 10.27 -11.77
N THR A 58 16.86 11.28 -11.49
CA THR A 58 16.97 12.62 -12.10
C THR A 58 18.32 13.25 -11.78
N ALA A 59 18.73 13.24 -10.51
CA ALA A 59 20.02 13.76 -10.09
C ALA A 59 21.19 12.99 -10.75
N ALA A 60 21.13 11.66 -10.77
CA ALA A 60 22.16 10.83 -11.38
C ALA A 60 22.28 11.03 -12.90
N ILE A 61 21.16 11.19 -13.62
CA ILE A 61 21.15 11.48 -15.06
C ILE A 61 21.71 12.88 -15.33
N HIS A 62 21.34 13.88 -14.53
CA HIS A 62 21.92 15.21 -14.64
C HIS A 62 23.44 15.20 -14.45
N LEU A 63 23.95 14.40 -13.50
CA LEU A 63 25.40 14.23 -13.29
C LEU A 63 26.11 13.61 -14.50
N THR A 64 25.41 12.85 -15.34
CA THR A 64 25.95 12.34 -16.61
C THR A 64 25.91 13.34 -17.77
N GLY A 65 25.40 14.56 -17.55
CA GLY A 65 25.34 15.61 -18.58
C GLY A 65 24.14 15.49 -19.54
N ILE A 66 23.20 14.57 -19.27
CA ILE A 66 21.99 14.41 -20.08
C ILE A 66 20.91 15.36 -19.52
N PRO A 67 20.31 16.24 -20.34
CA PRO A 67 19.20 17.06 -19.88
C PRO A 67 17.99 16.17 -19.58
N VAL A 68 17.45 16.28 -18.37
CA VAL A 68 16.26 15.56 -17.94
C VAL A 68 15.29 16.55 -17.30
N TYR A 69 14.02 16.47 -17.69
CA TYR A 69 12.94 17.22 -17.05
C TYR A 69 12.08 16.26 -16.25
N ARG A 70 11.88 16.55 -14.96
CA ARG A 70 11.03 15.74 -14.07
C ARG A 70 9.74 16.46 -13.74
N GLU A 71 8.63 15.74 -13.82
CA GLU A 71 7.32 16.17 -13.35
C GLU A 71 6.67 15.03 -12.56
N GLY A 72 6.73 15.09 -11.22
CA GLY A 72 6.33 13.98 -10.36
C GLY A 72 7.17 12.73 -10.65
N ASN A 73 6.50 11.64 -11.05
CA ASN A 73 7.17 10.38 -11.42
C ASN A 73 7.53 10.27 -12.92
N PHE A 74 7.26 11.29 -13.72
CA PHE A 74 7.62 11.33 -15.14
C PHE A 74 8.97 12.00 -15.37
N LEU A 75 9.80 11.39 -16.20
CA LEU A 75 11.10 11.92 -16.61
C LEU A 75 11.14 12.01 -18.15
N THR A 76 11.38 13.20 -18.68
CA THR A 76 11.52 13.44 -20.12
C THR A 76 12.99 13.67 -20.48
N LEU A 77 13.52 12.83 -21.35
CA LEU A 77 14.87 12.90 -21.91
C LEU A 77 14.77 13.17 -23.44
N PRO A 78 15.84 13.64 -24.10
CA PRO A 78 15.84 13.88 -25.55
C PRO A 78 15.48 12.65 -26.39
N THR A 79 15.79 11.46 -25.89
CA THR A 79 15.54 10.19 -26.57
C THR A 79 14.15 9.61 -26.29
N GLY A 80 13.43 10.11 -25.27
CA GLY A 80 12.12 9.57 -24.91
C GLY A 80 11.65 9.91 -23.49
N ASN A 81 10.40 9.53 -23.21
CA ASN A 81 9.75 9.68 -21.91
C ASN A 81 9.89 8.40 -21.08
N TRP A 82 10.03 8.58 -19.77
CA TRP A 82 10.11 7.53 -18.77
C TRP A 82 9.15 7.83 -17.63
N SER A 83 8.69 6.80 -16.96
CA SER A 83 7.85 6.92 -15.77
C SER A 83 8.33 5.93 -14.71
N VAL A 84 8.50 6.41 -13.48
CA VAL A 84 8.72 5.56 -12.31
C VAL A 84 7.36 4.99 -11.91
N VAL A 85 7.17 3.70 -12.17
CA VAL A 85 5.95 2.96 -11.80
C VAL A 85 6.13 2.24 -10.47
N GLU A 86 5.04 1.70 -9.92
CA GLU A 86 5.05 0.96 -8.63
C GLU A 86 6.11 -0.15 -8.57
N ALA A 87 6.33 -0.85 -9.68
CA ALA A 87 7.35 -1.90 -9.78
C ALA A 87 8.80 -1.38 -9.57
N CYS A 88 9.02 -0.07 -9.73
CA CYS A 88 10.29 0.61 -9.51
C CYS A 88 10.40 1.23 -8.11
N SER A 89 9.38 1.12 -7.25
CA SER A 89 9.45 1.62 -5.85
C SER A 89 10.49 0.89 -4.99
N GLY A 90 10.88 -0.34 -5.35
CA GLY A 90 11.82 -1.13 -4.57
C GLY A 90 11.25 -1.69 -3.24
N LEU A 91 9.98 -1.46 -2.93
CA LEU A 91 9.37 -1.88 -1.66
C LEU A 91 9.52 -3.39 -1.40
N ARG A 92 9.34 -4.23 -2.44
CA ARG A 92 9.46 -5.70 -2.31
C ARG A 92 10.86 -6.11 -1.85
N TYR A 93 11.89 -5.49 -2.43
CA TYR A 93 13.29 -5.72 -2.08
C TYR A 93 13.62 -5.15 -0.70
N LEU A 94 13.04 -4.01 -0.33
CA LEU A 94 13.19 -3.43 1.01
C LEU A 94 12.64 -4.34 2.10
N ILE A 95 11.42 -4.87 1.94
CA ILE A 95 10.81 -5.80 2.89
C ILE A 95 11.64 -7.08 2.98
N ALA A 96 12.06 -7.65 1.84
CA ALA A 96 12.91 -8.85 1.83
C ALA A 96 14.24 -8.63 2.56
N SER A 97 14.90 -7.50 2.30
CA SER A 97 16.14 -7.11 2.97
C SER A 97 15.94 -6.91 4.47
N LEU A 98 14.87 -6.23 4.88
CA LEU A 98 14.58 -6.00 6.30
C LEU A 98 14.29 -7.31 7.03
N THR A 99 13.48 -8.20 6.43
CA THR A 99 13.15 -9.51 7.02
C THR A 99 14.39 -10.37 7.20
N LEU A 100 15.22 -10.50 6.16
CA LEU A 100 16.47 -11.25 6.26
C LEU A 100 17.49 -10.55 7.17
N GLY A 101 17.48 -9.22 7.19
CA GLY A 101 18.32 -8.38 8.04
C GLY A 101 18.01 -8.57 9.53
N VAL A 102 16.72 -8.65 9.90
CA VAL A 102 16.27 -8.97 11.27
C VAL A 102 16.72 -10.36 11.68
N LEU A 103 16.57 -11.35 10.79
CA LEU A 103 17.02 -12.72 11.05
C LEU A 103 18.54 -12.78 11.24
N PHE A 104 19.30 -12.21 10.30
CA PHE A 104 20.75 -12.19 10.38
C PHE A 104 21.23 -11.45 11.62
N ALA A 105 20.70 -10.25 11.92
CA ALA A 105 21.10 -9.49 13.09
C ALA A 105 20.83 -10.21 14.41
N HIS A 106 19.75 -11.00 14.47
CA HIS A 106 19.43 -11.80 15.65
C HIS A 106 20.45 -12.94 15.86
N LEU A 107 20.87 -13.60 14.77
CA LEU A 107 21.79 -14.75 14.82
C LEU A 107 23.26 -14.32 14.93
N ALA A 108 23.64 -13.22 14.28
CA ALA A 108 25.02 -12.80 14.07
C ALA A 108 25.57 -11.86 15.16
N TYR A 109 24.71 -11.09 15.83
CA TYR A 109 25.13 -10.07 16.80
C TYR A 109 24.48 -10.29 18.17
N ARG A 110 25.20 -9.99 19.25
CA ARG A 110 24.68 -9.93 20.62
C ARG A 110 24.41 -8.48 21.04
N HIS A 111 25.34 -7.58 20.74
CA HIS A 111 25.20 -6.17 21.09
C HIS A 111 24.09 -5.46 20.29
N TRP A 112 23.19 -4.79 21.00
CA TRP A 112 22.05 -4.07 20.40
C TRP A 112 22.47 -2.96 19.44
N THR A 113 23.63 -2.34 19.65
CA THR A 113 24.17 -1.32 18.74
C THR A 113 24.49 -1.89 17.37
N ARG A 114 25.17 -3.05 17.30
CA ARG A 114 25.47 -3.72 16.02
C ARG A 114 24.21 -4.23 15.34
N LYS A 115 23.26 -4.75 16.11
CA LYS A 115 21.92 -5.10 15.59
C LYS A 115 21.27 -3.90 14.93
N LEU A 116 21.18 -2.78 15.63
CA LEU A 116 20.54 -1.58 15.12
C LEU A 116 21.26 -1.02 13.88
N LEU A 117 22.60 -0.96 13.90
CA LEU A 117 23.38 -0.51 12.75
C LEU A 117 23.16 -1.39 11.52
N PHE A 118 23.15 -2.71 11.69
CA PHE A 118 22.91 -3.64 10.59
C PHE A 118 21.46 -3.56 10.07
N LEU A 119 20.48 -3.37 10.96
CA LEU A 119 19.09 -3.14 10.57
C LEU A 119 18.93 -1.83 9.78
N LEU A 120 19.59 -0.74 10.23
CA LEU A 120 19.62 0.53 9.50
C LEU A 120 20.28 0.36 8.12
N ALA A 121 21.38 -0.39 8.04
CA ALA A 121 22.00 -0.71 6.75
C ALA A 121 21.07 -1.54 5.85
N SER A 122 20.36 -2.53 6.42
CA SER A 122 19.37 -3.36 5.71
C SER A 122 18.14 -2.58 5.25
N LEU A 123 17.92 -1.37 5.77
CA LEU A 123 16.91 -0.43 5.33
C LEU A 123 17.44 0.53 4.26
N ILE A 124 18.59 1.17 4.51
CA ILE A 124 19.13 2.25 3.67
C ILE A 124 19.74 1.72 2.37
N VAL A 125 20.53 0.65 2.44
CA VAL A 125 21.27 0.13 1.29
C VAL A 125 20.34 -0.32 0.16
N PRO A 126 19.26 -1.10 0.39
CA PRO A 126 18.35 -1.48 -0.69
C PRO A 126 17.61 -0.30 -1.33
N VAL A 127 17.27 0.73 -0.54
CA VAL A 127 16.61 1.94 -1.06
C VAL A 127 17.55 2.69 -1.99
N ALA A 128 18.78 2.94 -1.57
CA ALA A 128 19.80 3.58 -2.41
C ALA A 128 20.12 2.73 -3.65
N ALA A 129 20.28 1.42 -3.47
CA ALA A 129 20.54 0.49 -4.56
C ALA A 129 19.39 0.48 -5.59
N ASN A 130 18.14 0.58 -5.15
CA ASN A 130 16.99 0.70 -6.06
C ASN A 130 17.06 2.00 -6.91
N GLY A 131 17.49 3.12 -6.30
CA GLY A 131 17.76 4.36 -7.03
C GLY A 131 18.83 4.18 -8.11
N VAL A 132 19.95 3.54 -7.76
CA VAL A 132 21.04 3.21 -8.72
C VAL A 132 20.51 2.33 -9.85
N ARG A 133 19.72 1.30 -9.53
CA ARG A 133 19.10 0.43 -10.53
C ARG A 133 18.22 1.21 -11.50
N ALA A 134 17.35 2.10 -11.00
CA ALA A 134 16.48 2.90 -11.84
C ALA A 134 17.28 3.83 -12.77
N TYR A 135 18.31 4.49 -12.24
CA TYR A 135 19.25 5.29 -13.02
C TYR A 135 19.91 4.47 -14.15
N LEU A 136 20.45 3.28 -13.86
CA LEU A 136 21.10 2.44 -14.86
C LEU A 136 20.14 2.03 -15.98
N ILE A 137 18.90 1.70 -15.66
CA ILE A 137 17.87 1.37 -16.67
C ILE A 137 17.62 2.56 -17.59
N ILE A 138 17.44 3.77 -17.04
CA ILE A 138 17.19 4.99 -17.83
C ILE A 138 18.40 5.32 -18.70
N LEU A 139 19.62 5.22 -18.15
CA LEU A 139 20.85 5.50 -18.88
C LEU A 139 21.06 4.53 -20.04
N ILE A 140 20.91 3.22 -19.81
CA ILE A 140 21.01 2.20 -20.87
C ILE A 140 19.93 2.43 -21.93
N GLY A 141 18.71 2.76 -21.52
CA GLY A 141 17.64 3.12 -22.43
C GLY A 141 17.96 4.34 -23.29
N HIS A 142 18.52 5.40 -22.70
CA HIS A 142 18.97 6.59 -23.43
C HIS A 142 20.08 6.26 -24.44
N LEU A 143 21.14 5.59 -24.00
CA LEU A 143 22.30 5.26 -24.84
C LEU A 143 21.96 4.28 -25.97
N SER A 144 20.95 3.44 -25.79
CA SER A 144 20.49 2.50 -26.82
C SER A 144 19.43 3.09 -27.76
N GLY A 145 19.07 4.36 -27.60
CA GLY A 145 17.99 4.98 -28.38
C GLY A 145 16.64 4.29 -28.16
N MET A 146 16.33 3.95 -26.90
CA MET A 146 15.12 3.25 -26.44
C MET A 146 14.96 1.79 -26.92
N LYS A 147 15.96 1.20 -27.57
CA LYS A 147 15.87 -0.18 -28.11
C LYS A 147 15.92 -1.27 -27.05
N LEU A 148 16.69 -1.06 -25.98
CA LEU A 148 16.85 -2.03 -24.87
C LEU A 148 15.82 -1.82 -23.74
N ALA A 149 14.81 -0.96 -23.95
CA ALA A 149 13.88 -0.51 -22.91
C ALA A 149 12.65 -1.41 -22.69
N VAL A 150 12.53 -2.57 -23.36
CA VAL A 150 11.25 -3.32 -23.40
C VAL A 150 11.24 -4.62 -22.58
N GLY A 151 10.42 -4.61 -21.52
CA GLY A 151 9.47 -5.70 -21.24
C GLY A 151 9.85 -6.77 -20.21
N VAL A 152 10.97 -7.47 -20.36
CA VAL A 152 11.24 -8.69 -19.55
C VAL A 152 12.56 -8.60 -18.77
N ASP A 153 13.52 -7.88 -19.35
CA ASP A 153 14.89 -7.83 -18.88
C ASP A 153 15.05 -7.12 -17.52
N HIS A 154 14.30 -6.05 -17.27
CA HIS A 154 14.48 -5.24 -16.06
C HIS A 154 14.04 -5.95 -14.77
N LEU A 155 13.14 -6.93 -14.83
CA LEU A 155 12.72 -7.72 -13.65
C LEU A 155 13.79 -8.75 -13.28
N ILE A 156 14.34 -9.46 -14.28
CA ILE A 156 15.42 -10.45 -14.11
C ILE A 156 16.70 -9.75 -13.64
N TYR A 157 17.09 -8.64 -14.30
CA TYR A 157 18.21 -7.82 -13.85
C TYR A 157 17.97 -7.23 -12.46
N GLY A 158 16.71 -6.94 -12.09
CA GLY A 158 16.36 -6.50 -10.75
C GLY A 158 16.64 -7.55 -9.67
N TRP A 159 16.30 -8.81 -9.91
CA TRP A 159 16.58 -9.91 -8.97
C TRP A 159 18.08 -10.17 -8.83
N LEU A 160 18.82 -10.21 -9.93
CA LEU A 160 20.28 -10.38 -9.92
C LEU A 160 20.97 -9.23 -9.18
N PHE A 161 20.59 -7.99 -9.48
CA PHE A 161 21.13 -6.80 -8.85
C PHE A 161 20.83 -6.79 -7.34
N PHE A 162 19.60 -7.09 -6.95
CA PHE A 162 19.23 -7.23 -5.54
C PHE A 162 20.04 -8.33 -4.84
N GLY A 163 20.16 -9.50 -5.46
CA GLY A 163 20.96 -10.61 -4.93
C GLY A 163 22.41 -10.23 -4.69
N LEU A 164 23.03 -9.50 -5.63
CA LEU A 164 24.39 -8.98 -5.47
C LEU A 164 24.49 -7.98 -4.31
N VAL A 165 23.57 -7.02 -4.21
CA VAL A 165 23.55 -6.02 -3.14
C VAL A 165 23.37 -6.69 -1.78
N MET A 166 22.45 -7.66 -1.68
CA MET A 166 22.23 -8.42 -0.45
C MET A 166 23.44 -9.25 -0.08
N PHE A 167 24.05 -9.93 -1.06
CA PHE A 167 25.28 -10.70 -0.83
C PHE A 167 26.38 -9.81 -0.25
N LEU A 168 26.63 -8.63 -0.84
CA LEU A 168 27.61 -7.68 -0.32
C LEU A 168 27.25 -7.18 1.09
N LEU A 169 25.97 -6.87 1.33
CA LEU A 169 25.50 -6.43 2.64
C LEU A 169 25.75 -7.49 3.73
N PHE A 170 25.38 -8.75 3.49
CA PHE A 170 25.61 -9.84 4.45
C PHE A 170 27.07 -10.23 4.56
N TRP A 171 27.82 -10.20 3.45
CA TRP A 171 29.26 -10.42 3.45
C TRP A 171 29.95 -9.40 4.36
N ILE A 172 29.67 -8.11 4.18
CA ILE A 172 30.22 -7.05 5.03
C ILE A 172 29.77 -7.23 6.48
N GLY A 173 28.48 -7.50 6.70
CA GLY A 173 27.94 -7.78 8.03
C GLY A 173 28.61 -8.98 8.72
N SER A 174 29.03 -9.98 7.94
CA SER A 174 29.67 -11.18 8.49
C SER A 174 30.99 -10.89 9.21
N PHE A 175 31.73 -9.85 8.82
CA PHE A 175 32.97 -9.46 9.50
C PHE A 175 32.75 -8.91 10.91
N PHE A 176 31.55 -8.43 11.21
CA PHE A 176 31.20 -7.87 12.52
C PHE A 176 30.52 -8.89 13.43
N ARG A 177 30.42 -10.15 12.99
CA ARG A 177 29.78 -11.23 13.73
C ARG A 177 30.40 -11.41 15.11
N GLU A 178 29.53 -11.57 16.07
CA GLU A 178 29.87 -11.89 17.45
C GLU A 178 29.56 -13.37 17.65
N ASP A 179 30.27 -14.22 16.90
CA ASP A 179 30.18 -15.66 17.07
C ASP A 179 30.58 -15.97 18.52
N ALA A 180 29.72 -16.68 19.24
CA ALA A 180 30.08 -17.16 20.56
C ALA A 180 31.31 -18.07 20.39
N LEU A 181 32.46 -17.68 20.94
CA LEU A 181 33.36 -18.70 21.47
C LEU A 181 32.46 -19.56 22.35
N GLN A 182 32.29 -20.83 21.98
CA GLN A 182 31.63 -21.80 22.84
C GLN A 182 32.25 -21.63 24.22
N GLU A 183 31.48 -21.12 25.18
CA GLU A 183 31.76 -21.42 26.58
C GLU A 183 31.87 -22.94 26.60
N PRO A 184 33.06 -23.52 26.90
CA PRO A 184 33.20 -24.96 26.94
C PRO A 184 32.10 -25.44 27.85
N PHE A 185 31.30 -26.38 27.33
CA PHE A 185 30.20 -27.01 28.05
C PHE A 185 30.78 -27.52 29.36
N SER A 186 30.71 -26.72 30.42
CA SER A 186 31.07 -27.19 31.75
C SER A 186 29.94 -28.15 32.06
N PRO A 187 30.22 -29.46 32.24
CA PRO A 187 29.20 -30.35 32.73
C PRO A 187 28.82 -29.83 34.10
N GLU A 188 27.73 -29.07 34.15
CA GLU A 188 27.08 -28.71 35.38
C GLU A 188 26.76 -30.05 36.04
N ILE A 189 27.41 -30.30 37.18
CA ILE A 189 27.16 -31.48 37.99
C ILE A 189 25.67 -31.42 38.30
N LEU A 190 24.88 -32.23 37.61
CA LEU A 190 23.44 -32.33 37.85
C LEU A 190 23.28 -32.65 39.34
N PRO A 191 22.63 -31.79 40.13
CA PRO A 191 22.18 -32.21 41.45
C PRO A 191 21.28 -33.44 41.25
N SER A 192 21.47 -34.45 42.09
CA SER A 192 20.57 -35.62 42.23
C SER A 192 19.11 -35.17 42.04
N PRO A 193 18.25 -35.91 41.30
CA PRO A 193 16.92 -35.44 40.95
C PRO A 193 16.15 -35.17 42.24
N ALA A 194 16.17 -33.91 42.68
CA ALA A 194 15.18 -33.42 43.60
C ALA A 194 13.86 -33.67 42.86
N VAL A 195 12.94 -34.35 43.52
CA VAL A 195 11.58 -34.52 43.03
C VAL A 195 11.03 -33.10 42.85
N ILE A 196 11.19 -32.55 41.64
CA ILE A 196 10.55 -31.33 41.24
C ILE A 196 9.08 -31.70 41.26
N ALA A 197 8.38 -31.26 42.30
CA ALA A 197 6.93 -31.33 42.32
C ALA A 197 6.47 -30.64 41.04
N VAL A 198 6.03 -31.43 40.06
CA VAL A 198 5.41 -30.91 38.85
C VAL A 198 4.24 -30.08 39.37
N PRO A 199 4.27 -28.74 39.24
CA PRO A 199 3.15 -27.94 39.68
C PRO A 199 1.97 -28.47 38.86
N ARG A 200 0.94 -29.01 39.54
CA ARG A 200 -0.31 -29.36 38.87
C ARG A 200 -0.69 -28.13 38.05
N PRO A 201 -0.87 -28.25 36.71
CA PRO A 201 -1.24 -27.10 35.91
C PRO A 201 -2.52 -26.55 36.52
N LYS A 202 -2.45 -25.36 37.11
CA LYS A 202 -3.66 -24.61 37.42
C LYS A 202 -4.28 -24.35 36.06
N ILE A 203 -5.33 -25.11 35.73
CA ILE A 203 -6.15 -24.86 34.56
C ILE A 203 -6.77 -23.49 34.80
N ASN A 204 -6.06 -22.46 34.35
CA ASN A 204 -6.60 -21.12 34.30
C ASN A 204 -7.75 -21.21 33.29
N PRO A 205 -9.01 -20.83 33.61
CA PRO A 205 -10.13 -20.94 32.67
C PRO A 205 -10.07 -19.91 31.52
N ALA A 206 -9.05 -19.04 31.51
CA ALA A 206 -8.78 -18.06 30.47
C ALA A 206 -8.71 -18.60 29.01
N PRO A 207 -8.13 -19.78 28.69
CA PRO A 207 -8.11 -20.29 27.32
C PRO A 207 -9.50 -20.77 26.88
N LEU A 208 -10.39 -21.16 27.80
CA LEU A 208 -11.79 -21.49 27.50
C LEU A 208 -12.57 -20.22 27.14
N GLY A 209 -12.32 -19.11 27.86
CA GLY A 209 -12.91 -17.81 27.55
C GLY A 209 -12.50 -17.27 26.17
N ILE A 210 -11.24 -17.46 25.78
CA ILE A 210 -10.74 -17.09 24.44
C ILE A 210 -11.32 -18.01 23.36
N LEU A 211 -11.42 -19.32 23.60
CA LEU A 211 -12.05 -20.27 22.68
C LEU A 211 -13.55 -19.99 22.49
N VAL A 212 -14.27 -19.63 23.56
CA VAL A 212 -15.69 -19.22 23.50
C VAL A 212 -15.84 -17.89 22.78
N PHE A 213 -14.97 -16.91 23.03
CA PHE A 213 -14.98 -15.63 22.31
C PHE A 213 -14.68 -15.81 20.81
N LEU A 214 -13.71 -16.67 20.47
CA LEU A 214 -13.40 -17.06 19.09
C LEU A 214 -14.52 -17.86 18.43
N ALA A 215 -15.30 -18.65 19.19
CA ALA A 215 -16.46 -19.40 18.71
C ALA A 215 -17.73 -18.56 18.56
N LEU A 216 -17.84 -17.42 19.24
CA LEU A 216 -18.98 -16.50 19.15
C LEU A 216 -18.85 -15.46 18.01
N LEU A 217 -17.64 -15.16 17.57
CA LEU A 217 -17.37 -14.28 16.42
C LEU A 217 -18.01 -14.77 15.10
N PRO A 218 -17.99 -16.08 14.75
CA PRO A 218 -18.70 -16.62 13.59
C PRO A 218 -20.20 -16.38 13.65
N ARG A 219 -20.83 -16.46 14.83
CA ARG A 219 -22.28 -16.27 14.98
C ARG A 219 -22.70 -14.82 14.80
N TRP A 220 -21.92 -13.89 15.36
CA TRP A 220 -22.10 -12.45 15.10
C TRP A 220 -21.87 -12.11 13.62
N HIS A 221 -20.84 -12.73 13.00
CA HIS A 221 -20.56 -12.56 11.58
C HIS A 221 -21.69 -13.11 10.69
N VAL A 222 -22.28 -14.26 11.03
CA VAL A 222 -23.42 -14.84 10.32
C VAL A 222 -24.68 -13.98 10.48
N ASP A 223 -25.01 -13.53 11.70
CA ASP A 223 -26.14 -12.62 11.94
C ASP A 223 -25.96 -11.28 11.19
N TYR A 224 -24.73 -10.79 11.11
CA TYR A 224 -24.38 -9.60 10.34
C TYR A 224 -24.54 -9.82 8.82
N LEU A 225 -24.04 -10.93 8.29
CA LEU A 225 -24.21 -11.29 6.87
C LEU A 225 -25.69 -11.48 6.51
N GLU A 226 -26.48 -12.04 7.42
CA GLU A 226 -27.92 -12.22 7.23
C GLU A 226 -28.68 -10.88 7.30
N HIS A 227 -28.22 -9.94 8.12
CA HIS A 227 -28.75 -8.58 8.14
C HIS A 227 -28.41 -7.78 6.87
N LEU A 228 -27.20 -7.95 6.33
CA LEU A 228 -26.77 -7.36 5.05
C LEU A 228 -27.55 -7.94 3.86
N SER A 229 -27.78 -9.26 3.84
CA SER A 229 -28.54 -9.92 2.78
C SER A 229 -30.01 -9.48 2.78
N ARG A 230 -30.63 -9.33 3.96
CA ARG A 230 -32.00 -8.82 4.11
C ARG A 230 -32.13 -7.33 3.75
N SER A 231 -31.06 -6.55 3.88
CA SER A 231 -31.02 -5.13 3.52
C SER A 231 -30.64 -4.89 2.04
N SER A 232 -30.47 -5.95 1.25
CA SER A 232 -30.09 -5.91 -0.17
C SER A 232 -31.29 -5.61 -1.07
N ALA A 233 -31.89 -4.43 -0.94
CA ALA A 233 -32.61 -3.87 -2.08
C ALA A 233 -31.55 -3.53 -3.13
N ASN A 234 -31.59 -4.18 -4.30
CA ASN A 234 -30.78 -3.76 -5.44
C ASN A 234 -31.06 -2.28 -5.69
N PRO A 235 -30.05 -1.40 -5.59
CA PRO A 235 -30.30 0.01 -5.81
C PRO A 235 -30.74 0.20 -7.27
N SER A 236 -31.82 0.94 -7.47
CA SER A 236 -32.23 1.37 -8.80
C SER A 236 -31.12 2.21 -9.44
N SER A 237 -30.87 2.01 -10.73
CA SER A 237 -30.01 2.91 -11.51
C SER A 237 -30.46 4.36 -11.28
N PHE A 238 -29.53 5.26 -10.97
CA PHE A 238 -29.83 6.68 -10.90
C PHE A 238 -29.37 7.34 -12.20
N VAL A 239 -30.15 8.32 -12.67
CA VAL A 239 -29.78 9.19 -13.78
C VAL A 239 -29.44 10.54 -13.18
N LEU A 240 -28.25 11.06 -13.49
CA LEU A 240 -27.88 12.41 -13.10
C LEU A 240 -28.44 13.38 -14.15
N THR A 241 -29.37 14.23 -13.76
CA THR A 241 -29.86 15.30 -14.65
C THR A 241 -28.85 16.43 -14.66
N ALA A 242 -28.34 16.79 -15.84
CA ALA A 242 -27.45 17.93 -16.01
C ALA A 242 -28.15 19.23 -15.54
N PRO A 243 -27.61 19.97 -14.55
CA PRO A 243 -28.18 21.24 -14.16
C PRO A 243 -27.89 22.30 -15.22
N PRO A 244 -28.84 23.17 -15.63
CA PRO A 244 -28.53 24.30 -16.51
C PRO A 244 -27.39 25.16 -15.92
N PRO A 245 -26.42 25.65 -16.73
CA PRO A 245 -26.32 25.60 -18.19
C PRO A 245 -25.65 24.32 -18.76
N TRP A 246 -25.39 23.31 -17.94
CA TRP A 246 -24.67 22.12 -18.35
C TRP A 246 -25.51 21.20 -19.25
N SER A 247 -24.84 20.59 -20.22
CA SER A 247 -25.40 19.57 -21.11
C SER A 247 -24.50 18.34 -21.17
N SER A 248 -25.10 17.15 -21.28
CA SER A 248 -24.36 15.89 -21.38
C SER A 248 -23.72 15.78 -22.76
N VAL A 249 -22.46 15.34 -22.80
CA VAL A 249 -21.68 15.10 -24.02
C VAL A 249 -21.09 13.68 -23.99
N PRO A 250 -20.98 13.00 -25.15
CA PRO A 250 -20.36 11.68 -25.21
C PRO A 250 -18.91 11.70 -24.72
N LEU A 251 -18.50 10.66 -23.99
CA LEU A 251 -17.10 10.44 -23.64
C LEU A 251 -16.31 10.06 -24.89
N GLU A 252 -15.19 10.75 -25.13
CA GLU A 252 -14.28 10.42 -26.23
C GLU A 252 -13.61 9.06 -26.03
N SER A 253 -13.17 8.42 -27.11
CA SER A 253 -12.56 7.08 -27.05
C SER A 253 -11.22 7.03 -26.31
N ASP A 254 -10.46 8.14 -26.27
CA ASP A 254 -9.19 8.26 -25.53
C ASP A 254 -9.37 8.95 -24.17
N HIS A 255 -10.58 8.88 -23.61
CA HIS A 255 -10.90 9.49 -22.33
C HIS A 255 -10.31 8.70 -21.15
N TRP A 256 -9.70 9.41 -20.21
CA TRP A 256 -9.27 8.82 -18.94
C TRP A 256 -10.48 8.41 -18.10
N THR A 257 -10.50 7.17 -17.60
CA THR A 257 -11.50 6.72 -16.64
C THR A 257 -10.82 6.09 -15.43
N PRO A 258 -11.32 6.35 -14.20
CA PRO A 258 -10.79 5.71 -13.02
C PRO A 258 -11.14 4.22 -13.00
N HIS A 259 -10.24 3.40 -12.45
CA HIS A 259 -10.43 1.96 -12.36
C HIS A 259 -11.04 1.59 -11.00
N TYR A 260 -12.35 1.38 -11.00
CA TYR A 260 -13.10 0.84 -9.86
C TYR A 260 -13.84 -0.42 -10.29
N THR A 261 -13.79 -1.44 -9.45
CA THR A 261 -14.40 -2.75 -9.68
C THR A 261 -15.23 -3.19 -8.47
N GLY A 262 -16.22 -4.06 -8.71
CA GLY A 262 -17.07 -4.63 -7.67
C GLY A 262 -18.13 -3.67 -7.12
N GLU A 263 -18.39 -2.58 -7.83
CA GLU A 263 -19.43 -1.60 -7.55
C GLU A 263 -20.84 -2.16 -7.79
N ARG A 264 -21.82 -1.66 -7.02
CA ARG A 264 -23.25 -1.94 -7.23
C ARG A 264 -23.86 -1.02 -8.28
N ILE A 265 -23.39 0.23 -8.31
CA ILE A 265 -23.78 1.21 -9.31
C ILE A 265 -22.52 1.90 -9.81
N LYS A 266 -22.42 2.00 -11.14
CA LYS A 266 -21.42 2.78 -11.83
C LYS A 266 -22.10 3.84 -12.67
N PHE A 267 -21.63 5.07 -12.56
CA PHE A 267 -22.08 6.19 -13.38
C PHE A 267 -20.85 6.92 -13.92
N ALA A 268 -20.83 7.22 -15.22
CA ALA A 268 -19.76 7.94 -15.87
C ALA A 268 -20.33 8.75 -17.04
N GLU A 269 -20.35 10.07 -16.93
CA GLU A 269 -20.78 10.98 -17.99
C GLU A 269 -19.91 12.23 -18.02
N ALA A 270 -19.82 12.86 -19.20
CA ALA A 270 -19.17 14.15 -19.36
C ALA A 270 -20.21 15.25 -19.58
N TYR A 271 -19.96 16.41 -18.97
CA TYR A 271 -20.82 17.58 -19.10
C TYR A 271 -20.02 18.78 -19.57
N THR A 272 -20.64 19.64 -20.37
CA THR A 272 -20.06 20.93 -20.74
C THR A 272 -21.07 22.07 -20.50
N PRO A 273 -20.64 23.21 -19.92
CA PRO A 273 -21.52 24.35 -19.70
C PRO A 273 -21.82 25.12 -20.99
N LEU A 274 -20.89 25.09 -21.95
CA LEU A 274 -20.99 25.77 -23.25
C LEU A 274 -20.28 24.92 -24.32
N GLN A 275 -20.79 24.93 -25.56
CA GLN A 275 -20.08 24.27 -26.66
C GLN A 275 -18.67 24.90 -26.83
N GLY A 276 -17.63 24.06 -26.82
CA GLY A 276 -16.24 24.47 -26.97
C GLY A 276 -15.45 24.65 -25.66
N THR A 277 -16.09 24.60 -24.48
CA THR A 277 -15.35 24.53 -23.22
C THR A 277 -14.92 23.11 -22.87
N PRO A 278 -13.78 22.92 -22.18
CA PRO A 278 -13.33 21.61 -21.72
C PRO A 278 -14.42 20.86 -20.95
N PRO A 279 -14.76 19.61 -21.32
CA PRO A 279 -15.79 18.85 -20.64
C PRO A 279 -15.33 18.41 -19.24
N VAL A 280 -16.25 18.46 -18.29
CA VAL A 280 -16.08 17.90 -16.94
C VAL A 280 -16.72 16.52 -16.88
N THR A 281 -15.90 15.51 -16.64
CA THR A 281 -16.34 14.15 -16.41
C THR A 281 -16.72 13.95 -14.96
N VAL A 282 -17.89 13.36 -14.73
CA VAL A 282 -18.36 12.92 -13.42
C VAL A 282 -18.38 11.40 -13.42
N PHE A 283 -17.69 10.82 -12.45
CA PHE A 283 -17.68 9.39 -12.21
C PHE A 283 -18.14 9.10 -10.78
N ILE A 284 -19.07 8.17 -10.63
CA ILE A 284 -19.58 7.75 -9.33
C ILE A 284 -19.58 6.22 -9.29
N ALA A 285 -18.98 5.65 -8.25
CA ALA A 285 -19.09 4.23 -7.97
C ALA A 285 -19.62 4.03 -6.55
N TYR A 286 -20.78 3.37 -6.44
CA TYR A 286 -21.45 3.07 -5.18
C TYR A 286 -21.29 1.60 -4.80
N TYR A 287 -21.01 1.36 -3.53
CA TYR A 287 -20.73 0.07 -2.93
C TYR A 287 -21.67 -0.17 -1.75
N ARG A 288 -22.14 -1.42 -1.62
CA ARG A 288 -22.96 -1.90 -0.51
C ARG A 288 -22.82 -3.41 -0.40
N ASN A 289 -22.88 -3.91 0.84
CA ASN A 289 -22.61 -5.30 1.19
C ASN A 289 -21.25 -5.73 0.63
N GLN A 290 -20.22 -4.99 1.04
CA GLN A 290 -18.86 -5.07 0.58
C GLN A 290 -18.21 -6.36 1.06
N THR A 291 -17.80 -7.20 0.12
CA THR A 291 -17.04 -8.42 0.38
C THR A 291 -15.65 -8.35 -0.25
N GLN A 292 -14.86 -9.41 -0.09
CA GLN A 292 -13.58 -9.54 -0.80
C GLN A 292 -13.83 -9.52 -2.32
N GLY A 293 -13.30 -8.51 -3.00
CA GLY A 293 -13.54 -8.25 -4.44
C GLY A 293 -14.66 -7.27 -4.76
N SER A 294 -15.44 -6.82 -3.77
CA SER A 294 -16.50 -5.81 -3.93
C SER A 294 -16.44 -4.71 -2.87
N SER A 295 -15.23 -4.27 -2.54
CA SER A 295 -15.01 -3.20 -1.55
C SER A 295 -14.49 -1.93 -2.21
N LEU A 296 -14.99 -0.78 -1.75
CA LEU A 296 -14.64 0.54 -2.26
C LEU A 296 -13.14 0.83 -2.10
N ILE A 297 -12.61 0.62 -0.90
CA ILE A 297 -11.18 0.82 -0.60
C ILE A 297 -10.45 -0.52 -0.72
N THR A 298 -9.83 -0.72 -1.87
CA THR A 298 -8.96 -1.87 -2.19
C THR A 298 -7.75 -1.39 -2.99
N SER A 299 -6.67 -2.17 -3.01
CA SER A 299 -5.49 -1.85 -3.81
C SER A 299 -5.74 -1.90 -5.32
N GLY A 300 -6.81 -2.57 -5.77
CA GLY A 300 -7.23 -2.58 -7.17
C GLY A 300 -7.95 -1.30 -7.59
N ASN A 301 -8.70 -0.66 -6.68
CA ASN A 301 -9.47 0.54 -6.99
C ASN A 301 -8.58 1.78 -6.96
N THR A 302 -8.28 2.33 -8.14
CA THR A 302 -7.30 3.41 -8.31
C THR A 302 -7.76 4.43 -9.35
N LEU A 303 -7.38 5.70 -9.15
CA LEU A 303 -7.60 6.74 -10.16
C LEU A 303 -6.77 6.48 -11.42
N VAL A 304 -5.55 5.96 -11.25
CA VAL A 304 -4.66 5.59 -12.34
C VAL A 304 -4.08 4.23 -12.01
N ILE A 305 -4.25 3.27 -12.92
CA ILE A 305 -3.71 1.93 -12.75
C ILE A 305 -2.18 2.03 -12.69
N PRO A 306 -1.51 1.53 -11.65
CA PRO A 306 -0.06 1.69 -11.47
C PRO A 306 0.80 1.14 -12.62
N GLN A 307 0.24 0.26 -13.45
CA GLN A 307 0.89 -0.39 -14.59
C GLN A 307 0.48 0.22 -15.95
N ASP A 308 -0.44 1.21 -15.98
CA ASP A 308 -0.79 1.87 -17.23
C ASP A 308 0.33 2.85 -17.61
N HIS A 309 0.98 2.60 -18.75
CA HIS A 309 2.03 3.49 -19.26
C HIS A 309 1.45 4.78 -19.86
N ARG A 310 0.14 4.84 -20.13
CA ARG A 310 -0.51 6.01 -20.76
C ARG A 310 -0.80 7.12 -19.77
N TRP A 311 -1.05 6.79 -18.51
CA TRP A 311 -1.47 7.74 -17.48
C TRP A 311 -0.62 7.60 -16.25
N GLY A 312 -0.28 8.72 -15.62
CA GLY A 312 0.43 8.71 -14.34
C GLY A 312 0.05 9.90 -13.48
N LYS A 313 0.13 9.69 -12.18
CA LYS A 313 -0.05 10.76 -11.20
C LYS A 313 1.20 11.64 -11.19
N THR A 314 1.00 12.93 -11.36
CA THR A 314 2.06 13.95 -11.36
C THR A 314 2.12 14.67 -10.01
N ARG A 315 0.96 14.95 -9.42
CA ARG A 315 0.84 15.61 -8.12
C ARG A 315 -0.44 15.13 -7.44
N GLU A 316 -0.41 15.03 -6.12
CA GLU A 316 -1.59 14.81 -5.29
C GLU A 316 -1.53 15.78 -4.11
N SER A 317 -2.66 16.38 -3.74
CA SER A 317 -2.75 17.32 -2.62
C SER A 317 -2.55 16.58 -1.30
N ALA A 318 -1.63 17.06 -0.46
CA ALA A 318 -1.41 16.48 0.87
C ALA A 318 -2.57 16.75 1.86
N HIS A 319 -3.35 17.80 1.61
CA HIS A 319 -4.50 18.20 2.42
C HIS A 319 -5.74 18.36 1.54
N PRO A 320 -6.94 18.09 2.08
CA PRO A 320 -8.16 18.23 1.31
C PRO A 320 -8.42 19.69 0.93
N LEU A 321 -8.84 19.88 -0.32
CA LEU A 321 -9.44 21.11 -0.80
C LEU A 321 -10.90 21.15 -0.31
N TRP A 322 -11.24 22.17 0.47
CA TRP A 322 -12.60 22.35 0.97
C TRP A 322 -13.41 23.19 -0.01
N VAL A 323 -14.42 22.58 -0.62
CA VAL A 323 -15.32 23.25 -1.58
C VAL A 323 -16.71 23.38 -0.97
N SER A 324 -17.24 24.59 -0.89
CA SER A 324 -18.59 24.83 -0.38
C SER A 324 -19.64 24.57 -1.45
N VAL A 325 -20.50 23.57 -1.23
CA VAL A 325 -21.65 23.26 -2.07
C VAL A 325 -22.93 23.55 -1.30
N GLN A 326 -23.74 24.50 -1.79
CA GLN A 326 -25.04 24.86 -1.19
C GLN A 326 -24.99 24.99 0.36
N THR A 327 -23.93 25.61 0.91
CA THR A 327 -23.62 25.81 2.34
C THR A 327 -22.87 24.70 3.09
N SER A 328 -22.68 23.51 2.52
CA SER A 328 -21.90 22.43 3.15
C SER A 328 -20.47 22.35 2.60
N PRO A 329 -19.42 22.39 3.43
CA PRO A 329 -18.05 22.20 2.97
C PRO A 329 -17.79 20.70 2.68
N LEU A 330 -17.34 20.41 1.47
CA LEU A 330 -16.98 19.06 1.02
C LEU A 330 -15.45 18.95 0.89
N PRO A 331 -14.83 17.91 1.46
CA PRO A 331 -13.39 17.68 1.33
C PRO A 331 -13.07 16.90 0.05
N PHE A 332 -12.37 17.53 -0.89
CA PHE A 332 -11.85 16.89 -2.10
C PHE A 332 -10.35 16.69 -2.02
N THR A 333 -9.86 15.56 -2.54
CA THR A 333 -8.45 15.38 -2.86
C THR A 333 -8.23 15.82 -4.29
N GLU A 334 -7.25 16.68 -4.53
CA GLU A 334 -6.85 17.08 -5.88
C GLU A 334 -5.67 16.23 -6.36
N THR A 335 -5.85 15.56 -7.48
CA THR A 335 -4.81 14.79 -8.17
C THR A 335 -4.62 15.33 -9.58
N LEU A 336 -3.39 15.71 -9.93
CA LEU A 336 -3.01 16.01 -11.30
C LEU A 336 -2.50 14.73 -11.97
N ILE A 337 -3.12 14.39 -13.10
CA ILE A 337 -2.71 13.24 -13.91
C ILE A 337 -2.26 13.70 -15.30
N ARG A 338 -1.31 12.98 -15.87
CA ARG A 338 -0.71 13.28 -17.15
C ARG A 338 -0.64 12.03 -18.03
N SER A 339 -0.83 12.23 -19.32
CA SER A 339 -0.48 11.31 -20.39
C SER A 339 0.47 11.99 -21.38
N ASP A 340 0.91 11.28 -22.41
CA ASP A 340 1.72 11.86 -23.50
C ASP A 340 0.99 12.98 -24.27
N ARG A 341 -0.36 12.99 -24.28
CA ARG A 341 -1.16 13.90 -25.11
C ARG A 341 -1.97 14.93 -24.33
N GLN A 342 -2.30 14.66 -23.08
CA GLN A 342 -3.22 15.48 -22.28
C GLN A 342 -2.87 15.47 -20.79
N ARG A 343 -3.23 16.56 -20.12
CA ARG A 343 -3.15 16.74 -18.66
C ARG A 343 -4.55 16.94 -18.11
N ARG A 344 -4.84 16.38 -16.95
CA ARG A 344 -6.15 16.48 -16.31
C ARG A 344 -5.99 16.75 -14.82
N VAL A 345 -6.89 17.57 -14.30
CA VAL A 345 -7.12 17.69 -12.86
C VAL A 345 -8.25 16.74 -12.50
N VAL A 346 -8.09 16.03 -11.39
CA VAL A 346 -9.03 15.07 -10.86
C VAL A 346 -9.32 15.44 -9.42
N TRP A 347 -10.58 15.64 -9.09
CA TRP A 347 -11.03 15.85 -7.72
C TRP A 347 -11.84 14.65 -7.28
N ASP A 348 -11.42 13.98 -6.22
CA ASP A 348 -12.16 12.84 -5.66
C ASP A 348 -12.52 13.06 -4.20
N CYS A 349 -13.68 12.54 -3.81
CA CYS A 349 -14.12 12.46 -2.43
C CYS A 349 -14.95 11.19 -2.21
N TYR A 350 -15.04 10.78 -0.96
CA TYR A 350 -15.78 9.60 -0.55
C TYR A 350 -16.99 9.99 0.27
N TRP A 351 -18.07 9.26 0.07
CA TRP A 351 -19.28 9.37 0.86
C TRP A 351 -19.48 8.07 1.65
N VAL A 352 -19.65 8.16 2.97
CA VAL A 352 -19.89 7.03 3.86
C VAL A 352 -20.93 7.44 4.90
N ASP A 353 -22.05 6.72 4.98
CA ASP A 353 -23.12 6.98 5.97
C ASP A 353 -23.41 8.49 6.19
N ARG A 354 -23.84 9.17 5.11
CA ARG A 354 -24.18 10.62 5.09
C ARG A 354 -23.02 11.58 5.38
N ARG A 355 -21.77 11.10 5.45
CA ARG A 355 -20.58 11.93 5.67
C ARG A 355 -19.71 11.94 4.42
N TRP A 356 -19.07 13.08 4.20
CA TRP A 356 -18.08 13.26 3.15
C TRP A 356 -16.69 13.26 3.77
N VAL A 357 -15.79 12.45 3.21
CA VAL A 357 -14.41 12.30 3.68
C VAL A 357 -13.48 12.18 2.47
N SER A 358 -12.24 12.63 2.60
CA SER A 358 -11.22 12.54 1.55
C SER A 358 -10.19 11.42 1.76
N SER A 359 -10.12 10.85 2.98
CA SER A 359 -9.10 9.86 3.33
C SER A 359 -9.65 8.42 3.24
N PRO A 360 -8.96 7.51 2.51
CA PRO A 360 -9.30 6.07 2.48
C PRO A 360 -9.33 5.41 3.85
N TYR A 361 -8.47 5.85 4.78
CA TYR A 361 -8.44 5.34 6.16
C TYR A 361 -9.67 5.78 6.95
N ALA A 362 -10.10 7.03 6.76
CA ALA A 362 -11.32 7.54 7.38
C ALA A 362 -12.55 6.79 6.84
N VAL A 363 -12.58 6.46 5.54
CA VAL A 363 -13.63 5.62 4.95
C VAL A 363 -13.71 4.28 5.69
N LYS A 364 -12.59 3.55 5.83
CA LYS A 364 -12.59 2.27 6.55
C LYS A 364 -13.01 2.38 8.02
N ALA A 365 -12.61 3.45 8.72
CA ALA A 365 -13.01 3.68 10.09
C ALA A 365 -14.52 3.93 10.22
N TRP A 366 -15.08 4.77 9.34
CA TRP A 366 -16.51 5.07 9.35
C TRP A 366 -17.37 3.91 8.85
N GLU A 367 -16.91 3.13 7.87
CA GLU A 367 -17.56 1.88 7.45
C GLU A 367 -17.68 0.93 8.64
N ALA A 368 -16.60 0.68 9.37
CA ALA A 368 -16.61 -0.16 10.56
C ALA A 368 -17.58 0.36 11.64
N TRP A 369 -17.60 1.68 11.87
CA TRP A 369 -18.50 2.30 12.82
C TRP A 369 -19.98 2.22 12.42
N SER A 370 -20.29 2.43 11.14
CA SER A 370 -21.65 2.33 10.58
C SER A 370 -22.18 0.89 10.69
N VAL A 371 -21.31 -0.08 10.42
CA VAL A 371 -21.61 -1.51 10.60
C VAL A 371 -21.91 -1.84 12.06
N LEU A 372 -21.10 -1.36 13.00
CA LEU A 372 -21.33 -1.55 14.43
C LEU A 372 -22.66 -0.95 14.92
N LYS A 373 -23.15 0.10 14.25
CA LYS A 373 -24.45 0.72 14.53
C LYS A 373 -25.63 0.05 13.82
N GLY A 374 -25.39 -0.97 13.00
CA GLY A 374 -26.43 -1.60 12.17
C GLY A 374 -26.92 -0.71 11.01
N GLN A 375 -26.16 0.30 10.62
CA GLN A 375 -26.50 1.22 9.52
C GLN A 375 -26.03 0.70 8.15
N GLY A 376 -25.34 -0.45 8.12
CA GLY A 376 -24.75 -1.05 6.93
C GLY A 376 -23.39 -0.46 6.56
N ASP A 377 -22.92 -0.77 5.35
CA ASP A 377 -21.58 -0.43 4.84
C ASP A 377 -21.65 0.33 3.50
N GLY A 378 -22.75 1.06 3.29
CA GLY A 378 -22.99 1.84 2.08
C GLY A 378 -21.97 2.97 1.94
N ALA A 379 -21.21 2.94 0.85
CA ALA A 379 -20.19 3.95 0.56
C ALA A 379 -20.10 4.25 -0.94
N ALA A 380 -19.69 5.46 -1.30
CA ALA A 380 -19.43 5.83 -2.69
C ALA A 380 -18.12 6.59 -2.82
N VAL A 381 -17.54 6.55 -4.01
CA VAL A 381 -16.58 7.55 -4.48
C VAL A 381 -17.25 8.42 -5.52
N VAL A 382 -16.98 9.72 -5.45
CA VAL A 382 -17.37 10.71 -6.45
C VAL A 382 -16.10 11.33 -6.99
N VAL A 383 -15.93 11.30 -8.30
CA VAL A 383 -14.75 11.80 -9.00
C VAL A 383 -15.16 12.78 -10.08
N PHE A 384 -14.56 13.96 -10.07
CA PHE A 384 -14.68 14.97 -11.11
C PHE A 384 -13.36 15.08 -11.85
N SER A 385 -13.38 15.22 -13.18
CA SER A 385 -12.16 15.45 -13.95
C SER A 385 -12.36 16.35 -15.13
N THR A 386 -11.43 17.27 -15.37
CA THR A 386 -11.42 18.13 -16.56
C THR A 386 -10.01 18.22 -17.14
N PRO A 387 -9.85 18.26 -18.47
CA PRO A 387 -8.54 18.54 -19.06
C PRO A 387 -8.18 20.00 -18.81
N PHE A 388 -6.90 20.25 -18.54
CA PHE A 388 -6.39 21.62 -18.40
C PHE A 388 -5.17 21.81 -19.30
N LEU A 389 -5.11 22.96 -19.96
CA LEU A 389 -3.93 23.41 -20.69
C LEU A 389 -3.07 24.19 -19.71
N SER A 390 -1.81 23.79 -19.50
CA SER A 390 -0.87 24.60 -18.72
C SER A 390 -0.52 25.84 -19.54
N GLY A 391 -1.21 26.95 -19.30
CA GLY A 391 -0.88 28.27 -19.79
C GLY A 391 -0.98 29.26 -18.64
N ASN A 392 0.18 29.71 -18.14
CA ASN A 392 0.41 30.78 -17.16
C ASN A 392 -0.49 30.80 -15.90
N THR A 393 0.03 30.23 -14.81
CA THR A 393 0.05 30.90 -13.49
C THR A 393 1.31 30.50 -12.75
#